data_AF-A0A9E1E7N6-F1
#
_entry.id   AF-A0A9E1E7N6-F1
#
_cell.length_a   1.000
_cell.length_b   1.000
_cell.length_c   1.000
_cell.angle_alpha   90.00
_cell.angle_beta   90.00
_cell.angle_gamma   90.00
#
_symmetry.space_group_name_H-M   'P 1'
#
loop_
_entity.id
_entity.type
_entity.pdbx_description
1 polymer ?
#
loop_
_entity_poly.entity_id
_entity_poly.type
_entity_poly.pdbx_seq_one_letter_code
_entity_poly.pdbx_strand_id
1 'polypeptide(L)'
;MIEWVTLLLDSRFFMRVNGILGFLLLSLFVFFYFSKEGRDERGRGLIATASLIAFVALFFLLNIVANNLSWLMDNHVRLMNGLQLSYTLFLFIADIALLILRKIK
;
A
#
# COMPACT_ATOMS: atom_id res chain seq x y z
N MET A 1 -1.07 -23.76 4.83
CA MET A 1 -0.91 -22.59 3.93
C MET A 1 -1.60 -22.90 2.62
N ILE A 2 -2.40 -21.98 2.09
CA ILE A 2 -3.13 -22.20 0.84
C ILE A 2 -2.10 -22.26 -0.30
N GLU A 3 -1.96 -23.42 -0.96
CA GLU A 3 -0.95 -23.65 -2.02
C GLU A 3 -0.99 -22.61 -3.15
N TRP A 4 -2.18 -22.09 -3.43
CA TRP A 4 -2.39 -21.01 -4.41
C TRP A 4 -1.72 -19.70 -4.00
N VAL A 5 -1.70 -19.37 -2.70
CA VAL A 5 -1.08 -18.15 -2.18
C VAL A 5 0.45 -18.25 -2.25
N THR A 6 1.01 -19.42 -1.92
CA THR A 6 2.45 -19.70 -2.13
C THR A 6 2.86 -19.55 -3.59
N LEU A 7 2.08 -20.12 -4.52
CA LEU A 7 2.37 -20.05 -5.95
C LEU A 7 2.33 -18.63 -6.50
N LEU A 8 1.35 -17.82 -6.05
CA LEU A 8 1.24 -16.41 -6.43
C LEU A 8 2.43 -15.60 -5.92
N LEU A 9 2.81 -15.76 -4.65
CA LEU A 9 3.92 -15.03 -4.04
C LEU A 9 5.30 -15.53 -4.48
N ASP A 10 5.42 -16.73 -5.02
CA ASP A 10 6.67 -17.20 -5.62
C ASP A 10 6.85 -16.72 -7.07
N SER A 11 5.81 -16.10 -7.66
CA SER A 11 5.87 -15.61 -9.03
C SER A 11 6.61 -14.27 -9.16
N ARG A 12 7.66 -14.25 -9.99
CA ARG A 12 8.36 -13.02 -10.38
C ARG A 12 7.48 -12.10 -11.24
N PHE A 13 6.51 -12.66 -11.96
CA PHE A 13 5.57 -11.88 -12.74
C PHE A 13 4.65 -11.06 -11.83
N PHE A 14 4.11 -11.71 -10.79
CA PHE A 14 3.30 -11.04 -9.77
C PHE A 14 4.08 -9.91 -9.10
N MET A 15 5.37 -10.12 -8.81
CA MET A 15 6.26 -9.09 -8.25
C MET A 15 6.38 -7.84 -9.12
N ARG A 16 6.55 -8.01 -10.43
CA ARG A 16 6.66 -6.89 -11.36
C ARG A 16 5.35 -6.12 -11.45
N VAL A 17 4.23 -6.82 -11.58
CA VAL A 17 2.90 -6.20 -11.64
C VAL A 17 2.60 -5.43 -10.35
N ASN A 18 2.87 -6.03 -9.20
CA ASN A 18 2.67 -5.41 -7.90
C ASN A 18 3.62 -4.22 -7.68
N GLY A 19 4.85 -4.30 -8.17
CA GLY A 19 5.80 -3.18 -8.20
C GLY A 19 5.30 -2.00 -9.04
N ILE A 20 4.82 -2.26 -10.25
CA ILE A 20 4.26 -1.24 -11.14
C ILE A 20 3.02 -0.60 -10.51
N LEU A 21 2.12 -1.40 -9.93
CA LEU A 21 0.94 -0.90 -9.22
C LEU A 21 1.32 -0.01 -8.03
N GLY A 22 2.28 -0.43 -7.21
CA GLY A 22 2.79 0.39 -6.11
C GLY A 22 3.37 1.72 -6.59
N PHE A 23 4.12 1.71 -7.70
CA PHE A 23 4.67 2.94 -8.29
C PHE A 23 3.58 3.87 -8.83
N LEU A 24 2.53 3.32 -9.45
CA LEU A 24 1.39 4.10 -9.93
C LEU A 24 0.61 4.75 -8.79
N LEU A 25 0.33 4.01 -7.71
CA LEU A 25 -0.35 4.53 -6.53
C LEU A 25 0.48 5.62 -5.83
N LEU A 26 1.79 5.40 -5.69
CA LEU A 26 2.69 6.42 -5.15
C LEU A 26 2.65 7.70 -6.01
N SER A 27 2.70 7.54 -7.32
CA SER A 27 2.66 8.66 -8.26
C SER A 27 1.34 9.44 -8.15
N LEU A 28 0.21 8.75 -7.99
CA LEU A 28 -1.09 9.37 -7.75
C LEU A 28 -1.12 10.15 -6.44
N PHE A 29 -0.64 9.55 -5.35
CA PHE A 29 -0.60 10.19 -4.04
C PHE A 29 0.27 11.46 -4.06
N VAL A 30 1.47 11.38 -4.65
CA VAL A 30 2.39 12.52 -4.80
C VAL A 30 1.79 13.60 -5.71
N PHE A 31 1.19 13.21 -6.83
CA PHE A 31 0.52 14.14 -7.73
C PHE A 31 -0.60 14.90 -7.01
N PHE A 32 -1.39 14.20 -6.18
CA PHE A 32 -2.46 14.82 -5.41
C PHE A 32 -1.92 15.80 -4.36
N TYR A 33 -0.82 15.45 -3.70
CA TYR A 33 -0.14 16.34 -2.75
C TYR A 33 0.32 17.66 -3.39
N PHE A 34 0.89 17.60 -4.59
CA PHE A 34 1.36 18.79 -5.31
C PHE A 34 0.28 19.52 -6.12
N SER A 35 -0.89 18.90 -6.32
CA SER A 35 -2.02 19.51 -7.00
C SER A 35 -2.49 20.78 -6.28
N LYS A 36 -3.13 21.70 -7.02
CA LYS A 36 -3.72 22.92 -6.47
C LYS A 36 -4.64 22.61 -5.28
N GLU A 37 -5.43 21.54 -5.42
CA GLU A 37 -6.37 21.06 -4.43
C GLU A 37 -5.68 20.54 -3.16
N GLY A 38 -4.48 19.97 -3.27
CA GLY A 38 -3.67 19.52 -2.12
C GLY A 38 -2.91 20.65 -1.41
N ARG A 39 -2.71 21.79 -2.08
CA ARG A 39 -2.07 22.98 -1.50
C ARG A 39 -3.00 23.83 -0.64
N ASP A 40 -4.31 23.74 -0.87
CA ASP A 40 -5.31 24.43 -0.05
C ASP A 40 -5.34 23.87 1.38
N GLU A 41 -5.62 24.71 2.39
CA GLU A 41 -5.67 24.26 3.80
C GLU A 41 -6.65 23.10 4.02
N ARG A 42 -7.78 23.12 3.30
CA ARG A 42 -8.76 22.03 3.28
C ARG A 42 -8.17 20.75 2.70
N GLY A 43 -7.43 20.84 1.59
CA GLY A 43 -6.73 19.73 0.96
C GLY A 43 -5.65 19.11 1.84
N ARG A 44 -4.85 19.95 2.50
CA ARG A 44 -3.82 19.51 3.44
C ARG A 44 -4.43 18.73 4.62
N GLY A 45 -5.59 19.19 5.13
CA GLY A 45 -6.34 18.48 6.16
C GLY A 45 -6.88 17.10 5.70
N LEU A 46 -7.34 17.00 4.45
CA LEU A 46 -7.78 15.73 3.85
C LEU A 46 -6.62 14.74 3.73
N ILE A 47 -5.48 15.18 3.21
CA ILE A 47 -4.27 14.36 3.05
C ILE A 47 -3.77 13.89 4.41
N ALA A 48 -3.73 14.77 5.42
CA ALA A 48 -3.31 14.40 6.77
C ALA A 48 -4.21 13.33 7.39
N THR A 49 -5.53 13.47 7.25
CA THR A 49 -6.50 12.50 7.76
C THR A 49 -6.39 11.15 7.03
N ALA A 50 -6.26 11.17 5.69
CA ALA A 50 -6.07 9.96 4.89
C ALA A 50 -4.77 9.24 5.24
N SER A 51 -3.68 10.00 5.43
CA SER A 51 -2.38 9.45 5.83
C SER A 51 -2.44 8.79 7.21
N LEU A 52 -3.16 9.39 8.16
CA LEU A 52 -3.34 8.83 9.51
C LEU A 52 -4.08 7.48 9.45
N ILE A 53 -5.15 7.38 8.65
CA ILE A 53 -5.86 6.11 8.41
C ILE A 53 -4.91 5.07 7.80
N ALA A 54 -4.12 5.46 6.80
CA ALA A 54 -3.14 4.58 6.18
C ALA A 54 -2.05 4.12 7.16
N PHE A 55 -1.59 4.98 8.08
CA PHE A 55 -0.65 4.61 9.13
C PHE A 55 -1.21 3.55 10.09
N VAL A 56 -2.48 3.66 10.47
CA VAL A 56 -3.15 2.64 11.27
C VAL A 56 -3.22 1.31 10.51
N ALA A 57 -3.56 1.34 9.22
CA ALA A 57 -3.56 0.14 8.38
C ALA A 57 -2.16 -0.48 8.25
N LEU A 58 -1.12 0.34 8.11
CA LEU A 58 0.28 -0.12 8.05
C LEU A 58 0.67 -0.87 9.32
N PHE A 59 0.23 -0.42 10.50
CA PHE A 59 0.48 -1.13 11.75
C PHE A 59 -0.03 -2.57 11.69
N PHE A 60 -1.28 -2.79 11.24
CA PHE A 60 -1.82 -4.14 11.11
C PHE A 60 -1.09 -4.96 10.03
N LEU A 61 -0.78 -4.35 8.88
CA LEU A 61 -0.07 -5.02 7.79
C LEU A 61 1.31 -5.51 8.24
N LEU A 62 2.09 -4.68 8.95
CA LEU A 62 3.41 -5.06 9.44
C LEU A 62 3.34 -6.16 10.49
N ASN A 63 2.35 -6.14 11.39
CA ASN A 63 2.15 -7.22 12.37
C ASN A 63 1.82 -8.55 11.68
N ILE A 64 0.98 -8.53 10.63
CA ILE A 64 0.66 -9.73 9.84
C ILE A 64 1.91 -10.27 9.13
N VAL A 65 2.70 -9.40 8.50
CA VAL A 65 3.96 -9.80 7.84
C VAL A 65 4.95 -10.37 8.84
N ALA A 66 5.13 -9.71 9.98
CA ALA A 66 6.06 -10.14 11.02
C ALA A 66 5.67 -11.52 11.59
N ASN A 67 4.37 -11.76 11.81
CA ASN A 67 3.88 -13.06 12.29
C ASN A 67 4.12 -14.20 11.28
N ASN A 68 4.19 -13.88 9.98
CA ASN A 68 4.44 -14.86 8.91
C ASN A 68 5.86 -14.80 8.36
N LEU A 69 6.78 -14.12 9.05
CA LEU A 69 8.12 -13.81 8.53
C LEU A 69 8.96 -15.07 8.28
N SER A 70 8.88 -16.07 9.17
CA SER A 70 9.60 -17.34 9.02
C SER A 70 9.29 -18.02 7.68
N TRP A 71 8.01 -18.07 7.32
CA TRP A 71 7.55 -18.65 6.06
C TRP A 71 7.82 -17.76 4.82
N LEU A 72 7.81 -16.43 5.00
CA LEU A 72 8.18 -15.50 3.92
C LEU A 72 9.67 -15.62 3.56
N MET A 73 10.53 -15.87 4.55
CA MET A 73 11.97 -16.00 4.37
C MET A 73 12.42 -17.30 3.69
N ASP A 74 11.57 -18.32 3.64
CA ASP A 74 11.86 -19.60 2.96
C ASP A 74 12.18 -19.44 1.46
N ASN A 75 11.70 -18.37 0.84
CA ASN A 75 12.01 -18.04 -0.55
C ASN A 75 12.21 -16.53 -0.69
N HIS A 76 13.36 -16.12 -1.24
CA HIS A 76 13.68 -14.72 -1.44
C HIS A 76 12.62 -13.98 -2.27
N VAL A 77 12.06 -14.61 -3.32
CA VAL A 77 11.03 -13.99 -4.17
C VAL A 77 9.74 -13.76 -3.37
N ARG A 78 9.40 -14.69 -2.48
CA ARG A 78 8.22 -14.62 -1.61
C ARG A 78 8.32 -13.48 -0.61
N LEU A 79 9.49 -13.34 0.02
CA LEU A 79 9.78 -12.23 0.92
C LEU A 79 9.61 -10.88 0.22
N MET A 80 10.23 -10.72 -0.95
CA MET A 80 10.11 -9.50 -1.74
C MET A 80 8.65 -9.21 -2.13
N ASN A 81 7.91 -10.23 -2.56
CA ASN A 81 6.50 -10.09 -2.90
C ASN A 81 5.63 -9.72 -1.71
N GLY A 82 5.85 -10.33 -0.54
CA GLY A 82 5.13 -10.01 0.68
C GLY A 82 5.35 -8.56 1.11
N LEU A 83 6.60 -8.09 1.11
CA LEU A 83 6.94 -6.70 1.42
C LEU A 83 6.32 -5.72 0.42
N GLN A 84 6.43 -6.01 -0.88
CA GLN A 84 5.86 -5.16 -1.93
C GLN A 84 4.33 -5.12 -1.85
N LEU A 85 3.67 -6.23 -1.50
CA LEU A 85 2.22 -6.27 -1.30
C LEU A 85 1.80 -5.40 -0.13
N SER A 86 2.50 -5.48 1.02
CA SER A 86 2.20 -4.63 2.17
C SER A 86 2.34 -3.15 1.83
N TYR A 87 3.38 -2.79 1.08
CA TYR A 87 3.56 -1.41 0.62
C TYR A 87 2.45 -0.95 -0.34
N THR A 88 2.10 -1.80 -1.31
CA THR A 88 1.06 -1.50 -2.30
C THR A 88 -0.32 -1.38 -1.64
N LEU A 89 -0.65 -2.25 -0.69
CA LEU A 89 -1.88 -2.18 0.10
C LEU A 89 -1.92 -0.92 0.98
N PHE A 90 -0.81 -0.53 1.59
CA PHE A 90 -0.71 0.71 2.34
C PHE A 90 -1.05 1.92 1.47
N LEU A 91 -0.44 2.04 0.28
CA LEU A 91 -0.73 3.14 -0.66
C LEU A 91 -2.17 3.09 -1.16
N PHE A 92 -2.68 1.91 -1.46
CA PHE A 92 -4.06 1.74 -1.90
C PHE A 92 -5.07 2.22 -0.85
N ILE A 93 -4.83 1.93 0.43
CA ILE A 93 -5.66 2.42 1.53
C ILE A 93 -5.56 3.94 1.66
N ALA A 94 -4.35 4.51 1.51
CA ALA A 94 -4.16 5.95 1.55
C ALA A 94 -4.96 6.66 0.43
N ASP A 95 -4.87 6.16 -0.80
CA ASP A 95 -5.56 6.73 -1.96
C ASP A 95 -7.09 6.58 -1.82
N ILE A 96 -7.59 5.41 -1.39
CA ILE A 96 -9.02 5.22 -1.13
C ILE A 96 -9.51 6.15 -0.03
N ALA A 97 -8.79 6.24 1.09
CA ALA A 97 -9.18 7.11 2.19
C ALA A 97 -9.25 8.57 1.73
N LEU A 98 -8.28 9.01 0.93
CA LEU A 98 -8.27 10.33 0.33
C LEU A 98 -9.47 10.55 -0.59
N LEU A 99 -9.78 9.60 -1.49
CA LEU A 99 -10.92 9.69 -2.40
C LEU A 99 -12.27 9.73 -1.65
N ILE A 100 -12.41 8.93 -0.58
CA ILE A 100 -13.61 8.92 0.27
C ILE A 100 -13.75 10.26 0.98
N LEU A 101 -12.67 10.74 1.63
CA LEU A 101 -12.69 12.01 2.36
C LEU A 101 -12.99 13.20 1.44
N ARG A 102 -12.51 13.15 0.19
CA ARG A 102 -12.84 14.16 -0.84
C ARG A 102 -14.32 14.18 -1.20
N LYS A 103 -15.01 13.05 -1.16
CA LYS A 103 -16.46 12.99 -1.43
C LYS A 103 -17.31 13.46 -0.25
N ILE A 104 -16.81 13.30 0.98
CA ILE A 104 -17.56 13.60 2.21
C ILE A 104 -17.39 15.06 2.64
N LYS A 105 -16.18 15.62 2.49
CA LYS A 105 -15.84 16.98 2.91
C LYS A 105 -15.73 17.89 1.71
#